data_AF-A0A853C4T3-F1
#
_entry.id   AF-A0A853C4T3-F1
#
_cell.length_a   1.000
_cell.length_b   1.000
_cell.length_c   1.000
_cell.angle_alpha   90.00
_cell.angle_beta   90.00
_cell.angle_gamma   90.00
#
_symmetry.space_group_name_H-M   'P 1'
#
loop_
_entity.id
_entity.type
_entity.pdbx_description
1 polymer ?
#
loop_
_entity_poly.entity_id
_entity_poly.type
_entity_poly.pdbx_seq_one_letter_code
_entity_poly.pdbx_strand_id
1 'polypeptide(L)' 'MGDDDAGIDATLAAIGTALDREHNYVEWVPAGAADRVVLLHQLAETAAAAGGFEVRFDDIDLPDGRTVVWVLVDSATWL' A
#
# COMPACT_ATOMS: atom_id res chain seq x y z
N MET A 1 -17.88 -14.71 -6.55
CA MET A 1 -16.69 -14.20 -7.26
C MET A 1 -16.97 -12.75 -7.63
N GLY A 2 -16.82 -11.86 -6.64
CA GLY A 2 -17.26 -10.45 -6.71
C GLY A 2 -17.04 -9.66 -5.42
N ASP A 3 -16.85 -10.35 -4.28
CA ASP A 3 -16.50 -9.69 -3.01
C ASP A 3 -15.02 -9.26 -2.96
N ASP A 4 -14.13 -9.99 -3.65
CA ASP A 4 -12.69 -9.66 -3.70
C ASP A 4 -12.43 -8.35 -4.46
N ASP A 5 -13.17 -8.11 -5.56
CA ASP A 5 -13.01 -6.91 -6.39
C ASP A 5 -13.40 -5.63 -5.63
N ALA A 6 -14.50 -5.67 -4.87
CA ALA A 6 -14.92 -4.54 -4.05
C ALA A 6 -13.91 -4.21 -2.94
N GLY A 7 -13.26 -5.23 -2.36
CA GLY A 7 -12.19 -5.06 -1.37
C GLY A 7 -10.91 -4.47 -1.98
N ILE A 8 -10.58 -4.88 -3.21
CA ILE A 8 -9.45 -4.35 -3.98
C ILE A 8 -9.68 -2.87 -4.33
N ASP A 9 -10.84 -2.53 -4.88
CA ASP A 9 -11.19 -1.15 -5.25
C ASP A 9 -11.18 -0.21 -4.03
N ALA A 10 -11.71 -0.67 -2.90
CA ALA A 10 -11.69 0.08 -1.65
C ALA A 10 -10.25 0.29 -1.13
N THR A 11 -9.39 -0.73 -1.25
CA THR A 11 -7.97 -0.62 -0.86
C THR A 11 -7.25 0.39 -1.75
N LEU A 12 -7.43 0.31 -3.08
CA LEU A 12 -6.85 1.23 -4.04
C LEU A 12 -7.26 2.68 -3.77
N ALA A 13 -8.56 2.91 -3.52
CA ALA A 13 -9.08 4.24 -3.18
C ALA A 13 -8.51 4.77 -1.85
N ALA A 14 -8.33 3.91 -0.85
CA ALA A 14 -7.75 4.28 0.43
C ALA A 14 -6.27 4.70 0.29
N ILE A 15 -5.49 3.95 -0.50
CA ILE A 15 -4.10 4.31 -0.79
C ILE A 15 -4.06 5.63 -1.54
N GLY A 16 -4.82 5.79 -2.63
CA GLY A 16 -4.88 7.04 -3.39
C GLY A 16 -5.24 8.25 -2.52
N THR A 17 -6.23 8.11 -1.64
CA THR A 17 -6.62 9.18 -0.70
C THR A 17 -5.50 9.53 0.29
N ALA A 18 -4.68 8.56 0.71
CA ALA A 18 -3.53 8.82 1.56
C ALA A 18 -2.45 9.60 0.80
N LEU A 19 -2.11 9.17 -0.43
CA LEU A 19 -1.12 9.84 -1.28
C LEU A 19 -1.55 11.27 -1.63
N ASP A 20 -2.81 11.49 -2.00
CA ASP A 20 -3.37 12.82 -2.30
C ASP A 20 -3.28 13.80 -1.11
N ARG A 21 -3.20 13.26 0.11
CA ARG A 21 -3.02 14.04 1.35
C ARG A 21 -1.56 14.11 1.79
N GLU A 22 -0.63 13.64 0.97
CA GLU A 22 0.80 13.52 1.29
C GLU A 22 1.03 12.70 2.58
N HIS A 23 0.16 11.72 2.83
CA HIS A 23 0.24 10.82 3.98
C HIS A 23 0.73 9.44 3.58
N ASN A 24 1.29 8.73 4.55
CA ASN A 24 1.64 7.33 4.41
C ASN A 24 0.41 6.44 4.57
N TYR A 25 0.38 5.33 3.84
CA TYR A 25 -0.59 4.26 4.03
C TYR A 25 0.07 3.08 4.75
N VAL A 26 -0.65 2.48 5.71
CA VAL A 26 -0.14 1.36 6.52
C VAL A 26 -1.21 0.30 6.67
N GLU A 27 -0.87 -0.96 6.37
CA GLU A 27 -1.76 -2.10 6.56
C GLU A 27 -1.06 -3.23 7.33
N TRP A 28 -1.82 -3.90 8.21
CA TRP A 28 -1.38 -5.08 8.96
C TRP A 28 -1.89 -6.34 8.26
N VAL A 29 -0.97 -7.16 7.76
CA VAL A 29 -1.25 -8.37 7.01
C VAL A 29 -1.05 -9.61 7.91
N PRO A 30 -1.97 -10.58 7.94
CA PRO A 30 -1.81 -11.81 8.70
C PRO A 30 -0.64 -12.69 8.22
N ALA A 31 -0.12 -13.52 9.12
CA ALA A 31 0.87 -14.55 8.81
C ALA A 31 0.42 -15.43 7.63
N GLY A 32 1.31 -15.61 6.65
CA GLY A 32 1.05 -16.49 5.50
C GLY A 32 0.20 -15.87 4.38
N ALA A 33 -0.24 -14.61 4.51
CA ALA A 33 -0.92 -13.88 3.44
C ALA A 33 0.06 -13.10 2.54
N ALA A 34 1.13 -13.76 2.06
CA ALA A 34 2.14 -13.13 1.21
C ALA A 34 1.54 -12.51 -0.07
N ASP A 35 0.50 -13.13 -0.63
CA ASP A 35 -0.21 -12.61 -1.80
C ASP A 35 -0.87 -11.25 -1.51
N ARG A 36 -1.28 -10.97 -0.26
CA ARG A 36 -1.82 -9.67 0.13
C ARG A 36 -0.73 -8.60 0.17
N VAL A 37 0.48 -8.93 0.62
CA VAL A 37 1.62 -8.00 0.58
C VAL A 37 1.95 -7.62 -0.87
N VAL A 38 2.04 -8.62 -1.76
CA VAL A 38 2.28 -8.38 -3.19
C VAL A 38 1.17 -7.53 -3.82
N LEU A 39 -0.09 -7.82 -3.50
CA LEU A 39 -1.22 -7.04 -3.98
C LEU A 39 -1.16 -5.59 -3.48
N LEU A 40 -0.82 -5.35 -2.22
CA LEU A 40 -0.69 -4.00 -1.67
C LEU A 40 0.39 -3.19 -2.40
N HIS A 41 1.52 -3.81 -2.76
CA HIS A 41 2.55 -3.14 -3.56
C HIS A 41 2.02 -2.74 -4.94
N GLN A 42 1.35 -3.66 -5.64
CA GLN A 42 0.79 -3.39 -6.97
C GLN A 42 -0.28 -2.29 -6.95
N LEU A 43 -1.17 -2.30 -5.96
CA LEU A 43 -2.21 -1.28 -5.83
C LEU A 43 -1.60 0.09 -5.51
N ALA A 44 -0.55 0.12 -4.70
CA ALA A 44 0.10 1.35 -4.35
C ALA A 44 0.93 1.93 -5.51
N GLU A 45 1.61 1.10 -6.31
CA GLU A 45 2.22 1.52 -7.59
C GLU A 45 1.16 2.09 -8.54
N THR A 46 0.00 1.44 -8.64
CA THR A 46 -1.11 1.90 -9.47
C THR A 46 -1.65 3.25 -9.01
N ALA A 47 -1.88 3.42 -7.70
CA ALA A 47 -2.34 4.68 -7.12
C ALA A 47 -1.31 5.80 -7.30
N ALA A 48 -0.02 5.51 -7.08
CA ALA A 48 1.06 6.48 -7.24
C ALA A 48 1.19 6.95 -8.69
N ALA A 49 1.16 6.03 -9.66
CA ALA A 49 1.18 6.37 -11.08
C ALA A 49 -0.02 7.22 -11.51
N ALA A 50 -1.21 6.94 -10.97
CA ALA A 50 -2.42 7.71 -11.25
C ALA A 50 -2.37 9.13 -10.65
N GLY A 51 -1.80 9.27 -9.45
CA GLY A 51 -1.65 10.56 -8.76
C GLY A 51 -0.39 11.36 -9.13
N GLY A 52 0.55 10.76 -9.87
CA GLY A 52 1.83 11.39 -10.20
C GLY A 52 2.79 11.47 -9.00
N PHE A 53 2.71 10.52 -8.07
CA PHE A 53 3.57 10.43 -6.89
C PHE A 53 4.71 9.44 -7.12
N GLU A 54 5.86 9.72 -6.51
CA GLU A 54 6.88 8.70 -6.25
C GLU A 54 6.63 8.12 -4.86
N VAL A 55 6.70 6.79 -4.75
CA VAL A 55 6.43 6.09 -3.50
C VAL A 55 7.50 5.04 -3.24
N ARG A 56 7.77 4.80 -1.95
CA ARG A 56 8.63 3.71 -1.47
C ARG A 56 7.79 2.73 -0.65
N PHE A 57 8.09 1.46 -0.80
CA PHE A 57 7.47 0.38 -0.04
C PHE A 57 8.47 -0.20 0.96
N ASP A 58 7.97 -0.57 2.12
CA ASP A 58 8.73 -1.31 3.13
C ASP A 58 7.78 -2.26 3.87
N ASP A 59 8.28 -3.43 4.22
CA ASP A 59 7.53 -4.44 4.95
C ASP A 59 8.36 -5.01 6.11
N ILE A 60 7.71 -5.20 7.26
CA ILE A 60 8.36 -5.72 8.47
C ILE A 60 7.52 -6.87 9.01
N ASP A 61 8.15 -8.04 9.07
CA ASP A 61 7.61 -9.19 9.79
C ASP A 61 7.74 -8.99 11.30
N LEU A 62 6.61 -9.10 11.99
CA LEU A 62 6.53 -8.96 13.43
C LEU A 62 6.64 -10.32 14.14
N PRO A 63 7.11 -10.33 15.40
CA PRO A 63 7.22 -11.57 16.17
C PRO A 63 5.90 -12.31 16.41
N ASP A 64 4.77 -11.63 16.26
CA ASP A 64 3.43 -12.22 16.39
C ASP A 64 2.91 -12.86 15.09
N GLY A 65 3.75 -12.89 14.05
CA GLY A 65 3.46 -13.50 12.76
C GLY A 65 2.79 -12.56 11.76
N ARG A 66 2.45 -11.32 12.12
CA ARG A 66 1.91 -10.35 11.16
C ARG A 66 3.02 -9.68 10.37
N THR A 67 2.75 -9.28 9.14
CA THR A 67 3.60 -8.40 8.35
C THR A 67 2.95 -7.02 8.30
N VAL A 68 3.71 -5.96 8.59
CA VAL A 68 3.22 -4.59 8.40
C VAL A 68 3.77 -4.06 7.11
N VAL A 69 2.90 -3.54 6.25
CA VAL A 69 3.26 -2.95 4.95
C VAL A 69 3.06 -1.45 5.02
N TRP A 70 4.11 -0.69 4.67
CA TRP A 70 4.09 0.76 4.55
C TRP A 70 4.22 1.20 3.09
N VAL A 71 3.34 2.10 2.68
CA VAL A 71 3.48 2.90 1.47
C VAL A 71 3.84 4.31 1.91
N LEU A 72 5.04 4.73 1.56
CA LEU A 72 5.60 6.04 1.90
C LEU A 72 5.58 6.91 0.66
N VAL A 73 5.08 8.14 0.75
CA VAL A 73 5.30 9.14 -0.31
C VAL A 73 6.77 9.53 -0.26
N ASP A 74 7.50 9.32 -1.36
CA ASP A 74 8.88 9.77 -1.47
C ASP A 74 8.88 11.26 -1.84
N SER A 75 8.80 12.10 -0.81
CA SER A 75 8.82 13.56 -0.96
C SER A 75 10.23 14.12 -0.79
N ALA A 76 11.20 13.67 -1.59
CA ALA A 76 12.43 14.44 -1.74
C ALA A 76 13.19 14.15 -3.04
N THR A 77 12.81 14.85 -4.11
CA THR A 77 13.83 15.31 -5.07
C THR A 77 14.70 16.34 -4.32
N TRP A 78 15.79 15.87 -3.69
CA TRP A 78 16.82 16.78 -3.20
C TRP A 78 17.49 17.43 -4.43
N LEU A 79 17.13 18.69 -4.69
CA LEU A 79 17.94 19.64 -5.46
C LEU A 79 18.88 20.39 -4.52
#